data_AF-A0A847MRI8-F1
#
_entry.id   AF-A0A847MRI8-F1
#
_cell.length_a   1.000
_cell.length_b   1.000
_cell.length_c   1.000
_cell.angle_alpha   90.00
_cell.angle_beta   90.00
_cell.angle_gamma   90.00
#
_symmetry.space_group_name_H-M   'P 1'
#
loop_
_entity.id
_entity.type
_entity.pdbx_description
1 polymer ?
#
loop_
_entity_poly.entity_id
_entity_poly.type
_entity_poly.pdbx_seq_one_letter_code
_entity_poly.pdbx_strand_id
1 'polypeptide(L)'
;REAAARYAFLLAIPAVMASGLYKLKDIGGETSVAWGPTILATVIAFVIGYAVIAWLLRYVSTHNFTIFVVYRLLLAAGLAALLATGTIAAT
;
A
#
# COMPACT_ATOMS: atom_id res chain seq x y z
N ARG A 1 -14.78 8.07 -14.16
CA ARG A 1 -13.95 7.86 -12.94
C ARG A 1 -13.60 6.39 -12.75
N GLU A 2 -14.57 5.48 -12.84
CA GLU A 2 -14.34 4.03 -12.80
C GLU A 2 -13.35 3.53 -13.88
N ALA A 3 -13.47 3.99 -15.13
CA ALA A 3 -12.54 3.62 -16.20
C ALA A 3 -11.08 4.03 -15.91
N ALA A 4 -10.87 5.22 -15.34
CA ALA A 4 -9.55 5.68 -14.93
C ALA A 4 -8.99 4.86 -13.76
N ALA A 5 -9.83 4.47 -12.79
CA ALA A 5 -9.44 3.59 -11.70
C ALA A 5 -9.06 2.19 -12.19
N ARG A 6 -9.85 1.60 -13.10
CA ARG A 6 -9.54 0.30 -13.71
C ARG A 6 -8.24 0.35 -14.51
N TYR A 7 -8.02 1.41 -15.29
CA TYR A 7 -6.77 1.60 -16.03
C TYR A 7 -5.56 1.75 -15.08
N ALA A 8 -5.69 2.54 -14.01
CA ALA A 8 -4.66 2.67 -12.98
C ALA A 8 -4.37 1.33 -12.30
N PHE A 9 -5.38 0.49 -12.03
CA PHE A 9 -5.18 -0.85 -11.50
C PHE A 9 -4.45 -1.77 -12.47
N LEU A 10 -4.82 -1.75 -13.75
CA LEU A 10 -4.13 -2.53 -14.79
C LEU A 10 -2.66 -2.13 -14.90
N LEU A 11 -2.35 -0.83 -14.82
CA LEU A 11 -0.98 -0.33 -14.80
C LEU A 11 -0.23 -0.70 -13.50
N ALA A 12 -0.94 -0.81 -12.38
CA ALA A 12 -0.34 -1.18 -11.09
C ALA A 12 0.12 -2.64 -11.06
N ILE A 13 -0.54 -3.56 -11.77
CA ILE A 13 -0.16 -4.99 -11.80
C ILE A 13 1.31 -5.21 -12.21
N PRO A 14 1.79 -4.73 -13.37
CA PRO A 14 3.19 -4.92 -13.76
C PRO A 14 4.15 -4.18 -12.83
N ALA A 15 3.77 -2.99 -12.34
CA ALA A 15 4.62 -2.21 -11.44
C ALA A 15 4.82 -2.89 -10.07
N VAL A 16 3.73 -3.35 -9.45
CA VAL A 16 3.76 -4.03 -8.15
C VAL A 16 4.43 -5.40 -8.27
N MET A 17 4.19 -6.13 -9.37
CA MET A 17 4.86 -7.42 -9.59
C MET A 17 6.36 -7.26 -9.80
N ALA A 18 6.79 -6.29 -10.63
CA ALA A 18 8.20 -5.99 -10.81
C ALA A 18 8.87 -5.55 -9.49
N SER A 19 8.20 -4.70 -8.70
CA SER A 19 8.69 -4.26 -7.40
C SER A 19 8.85 -5.42 -6.40
N GLY A 20 7.84 -6.29 -6.32
CA GLY A 20 7.88 -7.48 -5.46
C GLY A 20 9.01 -8.44 -5.87
N LEU A 21 9.16 -8.69 -7.17
CA LEU A 21 10.21 -9.57 -7.70
C LEU A 21 11.61 -8.98 -7.50
N TYR A 22 11.77 -7.66 -7.64
CA TYR A 22 13.02 -6.96 -7.32
C TYR A 22 13.37 -7.10 -5.83
N LYS A 23 12.38 -6.93 -4.95
CA LYS A 23 12.56 -7.06 -3.50
C LYS A 23 12.83 -8.48 -3.01
N LEU A 24 12.52 -9.50 -3.81
CA LEU A 24 12.89 -10.89 -3.51
C LEU A 24 14.41 -11.09 -3.43
N LYS A 25 15.21 -10.28 -4.13
CA LYS A 25 16.68 -10.32 -4.04
C LYS A 25 17.21 -9.93 -2.65
N ASP A 26 16.47 -9.11 -1.92
CA ASP A 26 16.85 -8.64 -0.59
C ASP A 26 16.53 -9.70 0.50
N ILE A 27 15.84 -10.78 0.15
CA ILE A 27 15.45 -11.86 1.07
C ILE A 27 16.64 -12.81 1.28
N GLY A 28 17.13 -12.90 2.52
CA GLY A 28 18.22 -13.81 2.90
C GLY A 28 19.57 -13.15 3.25
N GLY A 29 19.59 -11.82 3.42
CA GLY A 29 20.74 -11.09 4.00
C GLY A 29 20.87 -11.30 5.53
N GLU A 30 21.16 -10.23 6.27
CA GLU A 30 21.55 -10.24 7.71
C GLU A 30 20.52 -10.84 8.70
N THR A 31 19.31 -11.18 8.27
CA THR A 31 18.21 -11.62 9.14
C THR A 31 17.67 -12.99 8.73
N SER A 32 17.54 -13.90 9.70
CA SER A 32 16.86 -15.18 9.52
C SER A 32 15.39 -14.93 9.17
N VAL A 33 14.99 -15.33 7.96
CA VAL A 33 13.62 -15.14 7.47
C VAL A 33 12.70 -16.16 8.13
N ALA A 34 11.72 -15.67 8.89
CA ALA A 34 10.66 -16.50 9.46
C ALA A 34 9.64 -16.88 8.37
N TRP A 35 9.94 -17.94 7.61
CA TRP A 35 9.14 -18.38 6.45
C TRP A 35 7.67 -18.66 6.77
N GLY A 36 7.37 -19.23 7.94
CA GLY A 36 5.99 -19.53 8.36
C GLY A 36 5.11 -18.27 8.43
N PRO A 37 5.45 -17.29 9.28
CA PRO A 37 4.75 -16.00 9.34
C PRO A 37 4.72 -15.25 8.01
N THR A 38 5.80 -15.27 7.23
CA THR A 38 5.87 -14.56 5.94
C THR A 38 4.90 -15.13 4.90
N ILE A 39 4.81 -16.45 4.79
CA ILE A 39 3.86 -17.10 3.87
C ILE A 39 2.43 -16.81 4.32
N LEU A 40 2.15 -16.92 5.62
CA LEU A 40 0.82 -16.61 6.15
C LEU A 40 0.42 -15.16 5.89
N ALA A 41 1.32 -14.20 6.16
CA ALA A 41 1.10 -12.78 5.90
C ALA A 41 0.86 -12.51 4.40
N THR A 42 1.60 -13.20 3.52
CA THR A 42 1.40 -13.10 2.06
C THR A 42 0.00 -13.55 1.64
N VAL A 43 -0.48 -14.69 2.16
CA VAL A 43 -1.83 -15.19 1.87
C VAL A 43 -2.89 -14.22 2.38
N ILE A 44 -2.74 -13.72 3.60
CA ILE A 44 -3.67 -12.75 4.19
C ILE A 44 -3.68 -11.45 3.36
N ALA A 45 -2.52 -10.93 2.99
CA ALA A 45 -2.39 -9.73 2.17
C ALA A 45 -3.02 -9.91 0.78
N PHE A 46 -2.90 -11.10 0.17
CA PHE A 46 -3.55 -11.41 -1.10
C PHE A 46 -5.08 -11.35 -0.99
N VAL A 47 -5.66 -11.98 0.04
CA VAL A 47 -7.12 -12.00 0.25
C VAL A 47 -7.65 -10.60 0.57
N ILE A 48 -7.00 -9.89 1.50
CA ILE A 48 -7.41 -8.54 1.88
C ILE A 48 -7.22 -7.58 0.71
N GLY A 49 -6.12 -7.67 -0.03
CA GLY A 49 -5.85 -6.84 -1.20
C GLY A 49 -6.94 -6.97 -2.25
N TYR A 50 -7.33 -8.20 -2.60
CA TYR A 50 -8.43 -8.45 -3.53
C TYR A 50 -9.76 -7.88 -3.02
N ALA A 51 -10.10 -8.12 -1.75
CA ALA A 51 -11.32 -7.62 -1.14
C ALA A 51 -11.37 -6.07 -1.16
N VAL A 52 -10.26 -5.41 -0.84
CA VAL A 52 -10.14 -3.94 -0.85
C VAL A 52 -10.28 -3.38 -2.26
N ILE A 53 -9.70 -4.03 -3.29
CA ILE A 53 -9.84 -3.59 -4.68
C ILE A 53 -11.31 -3.64 -5.11
N ALA A 54 -11.99 -4.75 -4.85
CA ALA A 54 -13.41 -4.92 -5.17
C ALA A 54 -14.27 -3.86 -4.46
N TRP A 55 -14.01 -3.63 -3.18
CA TRP A 55 -14.71 -2.62 -2.40
C TRP A 55 -14.42 -1.19 -2.89
N LEU A 56 -13.15 -0.86 -3.17
CA LEU A 56 -12.73 0.47 -3.60
C LEU A 56 -13.34 0.84 -4.95
N LEU A 57 -13.37 -0.09 -5.90
CA LEU A 57 -14.00 0.14 -7.21
C LEU A 57 -15.50 0.45 -7.05
N ARG A 58 -16.20 -0.21 -6.12
CA ARG A 58 -17.59 0.07 -5.79
C ARG A 58 -17.77 1.40 -5.07
N TYR A 59 -16.85 1.77 -4.17
CA TYR A 59 -16.92 3.02 -3.41
C TYR A 59 -16.69 4.24 -4.31
N VAL A 60 -15.65 4.18 -5.16
CA VAL A 60 -15.25 5.28 -6.06
C VAL A 60 -16.29 5.56 -7.16
N SER A 61 -17.12 4.58 -7.52
CA SER A 61 -18.20 4.80 -8.48
C SER A 61 -19.35 5.63 -7.91
N THR A 62 -19.53 5.65 -6.59
CA THR A 62 -20.66 6.32 -5.91
C THR A 62 -20.26 7.51 -5.04
N HIS A 63 -19.02 7.57 -4.56
CA HIS A 63 -18.57 8.58 -3.59
C HIS A 63 -17.43 9.44 -4.13
N ASN A 64 -17.34 10.67 -3.62
CA ASN A 64 -16.24 11.58 -3.92
C ASN A 64 -14.98 11.23 -3.10
N PHE A 65 -13.81 11.53 -3.67
CA PHE A 65 -12.50 11.27 -3.04
C PHE A 65 -12.17 12.17 -1.84
N THR A 66 -13.07 13.08 -1.44
CA THR A 66 -12.82 14.09 -0.40
C THR A 66 -12.34 13.49 0.93
N ILE A 67 -12.90 12.34 1.33
CA ILE A 67 -12.48 11.64 2.56
C ILE A 67 -11.01 11.20 2.49
N PHE A 68 -10.56 10.70 1.32
CA PHE A 68 -9.15 10.32 1.12
C PHE A 68 -8.21 11.51 1.17
N VAL A 69 -8.66 12.68 0.69
CA VAL A 69 -7.86 13.91 0.73
C VAL A 69 -7.69 14.38 2.18
N VAL A 70 -8.77 14.45 2.95
CA VAL A 70 -8.71 14.86 4.36
C VAL A 70 -7.84 13.89 5.17
N TYR A 71 -8.01 12.59 4.97
CA TYR A 71 -7.16 11.57 5.62
C TYR A 71 -5.68 11.78 5.30
N ARG A 72 -5.32 11.98 4.03
CA ARG A 72 -3.93 12.22 3.62
C ARG A 72 -3.36 13.52 4.17
N LEU A 73 -4.14 14.60 4.23
CA LEU A 73 -3.70 15.88 4.78
C LEU A 73 -3.44 15.78 6.28
N LEU A 74 -4.31 15.10 7.04
CA LEU A 74 -4.10 14.87 8.46
C LEU A 74 -2.87 13.99 8.72
N LEU A 75 -2.70 12.92 7.93
CA LEU A 75 -1.52 12.06 8.02
C LEU A 75 -0.24 12.85 7.72
N ALA A 76 -0.23 13.66 6.66
CA ALA A 76 0.90 14.49 6.29
C ALA A 76 1.23 15.54 7.38
N ALA A 77 0.23 16.20 7.94
CA ALA A 77 0.41 17.14 9.04
C ALA A 77 0.98 16.45 10.29
N GLY A 78 0.47 15.26 10.61
CA GLY A 78 1.00 14.43 11.69
C GLY A 78 2.48 14.08 11.46
N LEU A 79 2.82 13.51 10.29
CA LEU A 79 4.20 13.19 9.95
C LEU A 79 5.12 14.41 9.99
N ALA A 80 4.68 15.55 9.48
CA ALA A 80 5.45 16.80 9.53
C ALA A 80 5.70 17.26 10.97
N ALA A 81 4.70 17.13 11.86
CA ALA A 81 4.87 17.44 13.27
C ALA A 81 5.86 16.48 13.95
N LEU A 82 5.74 15.17 13.72
CA LEU A 82 6.65 14.16 14.27
C LEU A 82 8.10 14.35 13.79
N LEU A 83 8.29 14.80 12.54
CA LEU A 83 9.59 15.14 12.00
C LEU A 83 10.15 16.41 12.66
N ALA A 84 9.33 17.45 12.80
CA ALA A 84 9.71 18.71 13.43
C ALA A 84 10.09 18.54 14.92
N THR A 85 9.45 17.61 15.63
CA THR A 85 9.76 17.28 17.02
C THR A 85 10.94 16.32 17.18
N GLY A 86 11.56 15.87 16.08
CA GLY A 86 12.71 14.96 16.10
C GLY A 86 12.38 13.53 16.55
N THR A 87 11.10 13.19 16.65
CA THR A 87 10.66 11.83 17.04
C THR A 87 10.84 10.81 15.91
N ILE A 88 10.80 11.26 14.66
CA ILE A 88 11.16 10.47 13.48
C ILE A 88 12.42 11.10 12.88
N ALA A 89 13.46 10.29 12.70
CA ALA A 89 14.68 10.74 12.03
C ALA A 89 14.41 10.96 10.53
N ALA A 90 14.88 12.09 10.00
CA ALA A 90 14.94 12.34 8.56
C ALA A 90 16.12 11.55 7.97
N THR A 91 16.02 10.22 7.96
CA THR A 91 16.97 9.31 7.31
C THR A 91 16.43 8.84 5.98
#